data_AF-A0A149VQD6-F1
#
_entry.id   AF-A0A149VQD6-F1
#
_cell.length_a   1.000
_cell.length_b   1.000
_cell.length_c   1.000
_cell.angle_alpha   90.00
_cell.angle_beta   90.00
_cell.angle_gamma   90.00
#
_symmetry.space_group_name_H-M   'P 1'
#
loop_
_entity.id
_entity.type
_entity.pdbx_description
1 polymer ?
#
loop_
_entity_poly.entity_id
_entity_poly.type
_entity_poly.pdbx_seq_one_letter_code
_entity_poly.pdbx_strand_id
1 'polypeptide(L)'
;MANRQKLPRFKDQGSSWESAGLYAAIDWRYDALVDYLKLSPSYKLVSEWTKRGQKTLPTNSPRDWSKLTKTYEDFGDVWRIPESRWWDSRGRELFGIKAAKTQSFTVGKSDDKNLMSGNIISNSQKLWEDMAQPECLIVAIPTNQTKQMVLRQINAIIRSNTFITSKPKLVKPKYELVRSKLREPTIKLGTIALKMYQVGKPLWAIGNELGLSPAHAIQIDKNGKPISNELNLPEKKMRLQVLASKLIAKAELIAENAARGRFPTDAPCTFAIKFESKTRKVGRPSKVK
;
A
#
# COMPACT_ATOMS: atom_id res chain seq x y z
N MET A 1 -0.81 19.47 12.64
CA MET A 1 0.02 18.65 11.74
C MET A 1 1.11 17.98 12.57
N ALA A 2 0.92 16.72 12.95
CA ALA A 2 1.97 15.98 13.65
C ALA A 2 2.97 15.47 12.60
N ASN A 3 4.25 15.77 12.83
CA ASN A 3 5.39 15.25 12.08
C ASN A 3 5.23 13.74 11.86
N ARG A 4 4.84 13.33 10.65
CA ARG A 4 5.29 12.06 10.10
C ARG A 4 6.80 12.20 10.02
N GLN A 5 7.52 11.71 11.03
CA GLN A 5 8.90 11.29 10.83
C GLN A 5 8.88 10.52 9.51
N LYS A 6 9.58 11.05 8.52
CA LYS A 6 9.81 10.40 7.24
C LYS A 6 10.61 9.14 7.57
N LEU A 7 9.91 8.08 8.01
CA LEU A 7 10.43 6.74 7.94
C LEU A 7 10.85 6.53 6.47
N PRO A 8 11.98 5.86 6.23
CA PRO A 8 12.47 5.65 4.87
C PRO A 8 11.30 5.17 4.03
N ARG A 9 11.04 5.85 2.90
CA ARG A 9 10.02 5.36 1.97
C ARG A 9 10.45 3.94 1.60
N PHE A 10 9.52 3.03 1.44
CA PHE A 10 9.77 1.65 0.97
C PHE A 10 10.70 1.57 -0.26
N LYS A 11 10.84 2.67 -1.01
CA LYS A 11 11.87 2.91 -2.04
C LYS A 11 13.30 2.57 -1.63
N ASP A 12 13.65 2.68 -0.35
CA ASP A 12 15.02 2.52 0.15
C ASP A 12 15.29 1.14 0.78
N GLN A 13 14.26 0.27 0.86
CA GLN A 13 14.35 -1.06 1.47
C GLN A 13 14.15 -2.14 0.38
N GLY A 14 15.06 -2.17 -0.59
CA GLY A 14 15.13 -3.22 -1.60
C GLY A 14 15.38 -4.58 -0.93
N SER A 15 14.55 -5.57 -1.26
CA SER A 15 14.80 -6.97 -0.89
C SER A 15 15.84 -7.57 -1.82
N SER A 16 16.95 -8.08 -1.27
CA SER A 16 17.87 -8.95 -2.03
C SER A 16 17.20 -10.31 -2.25
N TRP A 17 17.02 -10.67 -3.53
CA TRP A 17 16.38 -11.90 -4.02
C TRP A 17 17.11 -13.18 -3.58
N GLU A 18 18.42 -13.10 -3.33
CA GLU A 18 19.34 -14.24 -3.41
C GLU A 18 19.29 -15.20 -2.23
N SER A 19 18.86 -14.75 -1.06
CA SER A 19 18.86 -15.60 0.15
C SER A 19 17.51 -16.28 0.43
N ALA A 20 16.39 -15.71 -0.04
CA ALA A 20 15.05 -16.18 0.35
C ALA A 20 14.10 -16.51 -0.81
N GLY A 21 14.42 -16.15 -2.07
CA GLY A 21 13.53 -16.33 -3.22
C GLY A 21 12.22 -15.52 -3.14
N LEU A 22 12.21 -14.47 -2.30
CA LEU A 22 11.08 -13.60 -2.05
C LEU A 22 11.35 -12.23 -2.67
N TYR A 23 10.48 -11.81 -3.59
CA TYR A 23 10.48 -10.45 -4.12
C TYR A 23 9.07 -9.91 -4.04
N ALA A 24 8.90 -8.71 -3.51
CA ALA A 24 7.66 -7.97 -3.66
C ALA A 24 8.01 -6.63 -4.28
N ALA A 25 7.48 -6.36 -5.47
CA ALA A 25 7.65 -5.07 -6.14
C ALA A 25 7.22 -3.95 -5.20
N ILE A 26 8.01 -2.88 -5.14
CA ILE A 26 7.71 -1.74 -4.26
C ILE A 26 6.41 -1.09 -4.74
N ASP A 27 5.40 -1.08 -3.88
CA ASP A 27 4.09 -0.49 -4.19
C ASP A 27 3.55 0.29 -2.98
N TRP A 28 3.20 1.56 -3.21
CA TRP A 28 2.68 2.46 -2.18
C TRP A 28 1.41 1.93 -1.48
N ARG A 29 0.72 0.97 -2.11
CA ARG A 29 -0.48 0.32 -1.56
C ARG A 29 -0.15 -0.49 -0.31
N TYR A 30 1.06 -1.03 -0.15
CA TYR A 30 1.43 -1.77 1.05
C TYR A 30 1.47 -0.87 2.29
N ASP A 31 1.98 0.36 2.16
CA ASP A 31 1.95 1.38 3.21
C ASP A 31 0.49 1.66 3.63
N ALA A 32 -0.37 1.88 2.62
CA ALA A 32 -1.77 2.19 2.84
C ALA A 32 -2.53 1.03 3.49
N LEU A 33 -2.20 -0.22 3.14
CA LEU A 33 -2.85 -1.41 3.68
C LEU A 33 -2.76 -1.46 5.22
N VAL A 34 -1.57 -1.23 5.77
CA VAL A 34 -1.37 -1.24 7.23
C VAL A 34 -2.17 -0.13 7.90
N ASP A 35 -2.18 1.07 7.31
CA ASP A 35 -3.00 2.19 7.76
C ASP A 35 -4.50 1.83 7.78
N TYR A 36 -4.99 1.11 6.77
CA TYR A 36 -6.39 0.66 6.69
C TYR A 36 -6.73 -0.47 7.65
N LEU A 37 -5.82 -1.42 7.89
CA LEU A 37 -5.98 -2.46 8.92
C LEU A 37 -6.13 -1.84 10.30
N LYS A 38 -5.31 -0.82 10.62
CA LYS A 38 -5.41 -0.06 11.88
C LYS A 38 -6.75 0.64 12.06
N LEU A 39 -7.43 0.97 10.97
CA LEU A 39 -8.72 1.67 10.99
C LEU A 39 -9.92 0.74 11.05
N SER A 40 -9.79 -0.52 10.63
CA SER A 40 -10.91 -1.48 10.61
C SER A 40 -11.39 -1.86 12.02
N PRO A 41 -12.68 -1.66 12.34
CA PRO A 41 -13.28 -2.15 13.57
C PRO A 41 -13.22 -3.68 13.67
N SER A 42 -13.45 -4.40 12.56
CA SER A 42 -13.38 -5.87 12.56
C SER A 42 -11.97 -6.39 12.89
N TYR A 43 -10.94 -5.79 12.29
CA TYR A 43 -9.55 -6.17 12.58
C TYR A 43 -9.16 -5.86 14.03
N LYS A 44 -9.61 -4.70 14.54
CA LYS A 44 -9.41 -4.31 15.94
C LYS A 44 -10.12 -5.27 16.90
N LEU A 45 -11.34 -5.69 16.59
CA LEU A 45 -12.11 -6.62 17.41
C LEU A 45 -11.40 -7.98 17.53
N VAL A 46 -10.87 -8.51 16.43
CA VAL A 46 -10.05 -9.74 16.47
C VAL A 46 -8.78 -9.52 17.29
N SER A 47 -8.09 -8.38 17.10
CA SER A 47 -6.88 -8.08 17.89
C SER A 47 -7.14 -8.05 19.39
N GLU A 48 -8.23 -7.41 19.83
CA GLU A 48 -8.60 -7.34 21.24
C GLU A 48 -9.00 -8.71 21.79
N TRP A 49 -9.73 -9.51 21.00
CA TRP A 49 -10.09 -10.88 21.34
C TRP A 49 -8.85 -11.77 21.54
N THR A 50 -7.90 -11.73 20.59
CA THR A 50 -6.64 -12.48 20.68
C THR A 50 -5.77 -12.02 21.85
N LYS A 51 -5.67 -10.71 22.10
CA LYS A 51 -4.90 -10.15 23.22
C LYS A 51 -5.42 -10.56 24.59
N ARG A 52 -6.74 -10.73 24.72
CA ARG A 52 -7.38 -11.17 25.97
C ARG A 52 -7.34 -12.69 26.17
N GLY A 53 -6.85 -13.46 25.20
CA GLY A 53 -6.85 -14.92 25.26
C GLY A 53 -8.26 -15.54 25.37
N GLN A 54 -9.27 -14.84 24.85
CA GLN A 54 -10.65 -15.29 24.96
C GLN A 54 -10.91 -16.50 24.06
N LYS A 55 -11.60 -17.52 24.60
CA LYS A 55 -12.04 -18.69 23.82
C LYS A 55 -13.44 -18.52 23.24
N THR A 56 -14.24 -17.63 23.82
CA THR A 56 -15.61 -17.34 23.39
C THR A 56 -15.63 -16.23 22.35
N LEU A 57 -16.51 -16.34 21.37
CA LEU A 57 -16.68 -15.32 20.33
C LEU A 57 -17.32 -14.05 20.92
N PRO A 58 -16.90 -12.85 20.49
CA PRO A 58 -17.57 -11.61 20.85
C PRO A 58 -19.03 -11.61 20.38
N THR A 59 -19.93 -10.99 21.16
CA THR A 59 -21.37 -10.87 20.84
C THR A 59 -21.63 -10.15 19.50
N ASN A 60 -20.73 -9.25 19.11
CA ASN A 60 -20.78 -8.50 17.84
C ASN A 60 -19.91 -9.12 16.73
N SER A 61 -19.52 -10.39 16.86
CA SER A 61 -18.69 -11.07 15.86
C SER A 61 -19.44 -11.20 14.52
N PRO A 62 -18.83 -10.76 13.39
CA PRO A 62 -19.40 -10.98 12.08
C PRO A 62 -19.44 -12.47 11.72
N ARG A 63 -20.38 -12.86 10.83
CA ARG A 63 -20.53 -14.26 10.40
C ARG A 63 -19.28 -14.84 9.73
N ASP A 64 -18.43 -13.99 9.14
CA ASP A 64 -17.16 -14.38 8.53
C ASP A 64 -15.95 -14.24 9.47
N TRP A 65 -16.18 -14.42 10.78
CA TRP A 65 -15.14 -14.35 11.82
C TRP A 65 -13.88 -15.15 11.50
N SER A 66 -14.04 -16.39 11.01
CA SER A 66 -12.91 -17.26 10.66
C SER A 66 -11.98 -16.67 9.58
N LYS A 67 -12.51 -15.80 8.73
CA LYS A 67 -11.71 -15.09 7.72
C LYS A 67 -10.91 -13.97 8.37
N LEU A 68 -11.53 -13.21 9.27
CA LEU A 68 -10.88 -12.13 10.01
C LEU A 68 -9.75 -12.67 10.90
N THR A 69 -9.96 -13.81 11.58
CA THR A 69 -8.92 -14.44 12.40
C THR A 69 -7.75 -14.91 11.56
N LYS A 70 -7.98 -15.57 10.42
CA LYS A 70 -6.90 -15.97 9.49
C LYS A 70 -6.09 -14.77 9.00
N THR A 71 -6.77 -13.68 8.63
CA THR A 71 -6.07 -12.45 8.24
C THR A 71 -5.29 -11.87 9.42
N TYR A 72 -5.82 -11.89 10.65
CA TYR A 72 -5.08 -11.43 11.83
C TYR A 72 -3.88 -12.33 12.18
N GLU A 73 -3.99 -13.65 12.05
CA GLU A 73 -2.88 -14.60 12.26
C GLU A 73 -1.71 -14.31 11.30
N ASP A 74 -2.04 -14.05 10.05
CA ASP A 74 -1.08 -13.74 9.00
C ASP A 74 -0.42 -12.37 9.20
N PHE A 75 -1.24 -11.31 9.27
CA PHE A 75 -0.79 -9.93 9.32
C PHE A 75 -0.27 -9.53 10.70
N GLY A 76 -0.80 -10.11 11.76
CA GLY A 76 -0.39 -9.88 13.15
C GLY A 76 -0.87 -8.54 13.73
N ASP A 77 -0.29 -8.18 14.88
CA ASP A 77 -0.61 -6.93 15.59
C ASP A 77 0.08 -5.71 14.94
N VAL A 78 -0.55 -5.17 13.91
CA VAL A 78 -0.07 -4.01 13.14
C VAL A 78 0.04 -2.71 13.95
N TRP A 79 -0.48 -2.66 15.18
CA TRP A 79 -0.34 -1.50 16.06
C TRP A 79 0.97 -1.52 16.86
N ARG A 80 1.61 -2.68 17.03
CA ARG A 80 2.85 -2.83 17.83
C ARG A 80 4.13 -2.73 17.02
N ILE A 81 4.06 -2.93 15.70
CA ILE A 81 5.23 -3.00 14.83
C ILE A 81 5.21 -1.81 13.86
N PRO A 82 6.31 -1.05 13.73
CA PRO A 82 6.44 -0.04 12.67
C PRO A 82 6.23 -0.64 11.28
N GLU A 83 5.66 0.12 10.34
CA GLU A 83 5.28 -0.37 9.01
C GLU A 83 6.43 -0.99 8.22
N SER A 84 7.62 -0.39 8.25
CA SER A 84 8.82 -0.94 7.63
C SER A 84 9.21 -2.29 8.22
N ARG A 85 9.22 -2.41 9.54
CA ARG A 85 9.53 -3.66 10.23
C ARG A 85 8.45 -4.72 10.01
N TRP A 86 7.17 -4.32 9.91
CA TRP A 86 6.08 -5.24 9.58
C TRP A 86 6.27 -5.81 8.17
N TRP A 87 6.66 -4.99 7.22
CA TRP A 87 6.95 -5.43 5.86
C TRP A 87 8.09 -6.44 5.83
N ASP A 88 9.21 -6.12 6.48
CA ASP A 88 10.38 -6.97 6.49
C ASP A 88 10.14 -8.34 7.15
N SER A 89 9.32 -8.36 8.20
CA SER A 89 9.06 -9.57 9.00
C SER A 89 7.87 -10.40 8.55
N ARG A 90 6.88 -9.81 7.86
CA ARG A 90 5.63 -10.49 7.47
C ARG A 90 5.18 -10.12 6.07
N GLY A 91 5.12 -8.82 5.77
CA GLY A 91 4.55 -8.33 4.51
C GLY A 91 5.19 -8.94 3.26
N ARG A 92 6.52 -9.03 3.22
CA ARG A 92 7.25 -9.63 2.09
C ARG A 92 6.91 -11.09 1.84
N GLU A 93 6.70 -11.89 2.88
CA GLU A 93 6.33 -13.29 2.74
C GLU A 93 4.86 -13.45 2.30
N LEU A 94 3.98 -12.57 2.80
CA LEU A 94 2.56 -12.59 2.47
C LEU A 94 2.30 -12.16 1.02
N PHE A 95 3.03 -11.15 0.54
CA PHE A 95 2.84 -10.53 -0.77
C PHE A 95 3.94 -10.87 -1.79
N GLY A 96 4.90 -11.70 -1.40
CA GLY A 96 6.03 -12.12 -2.24
C GLY A 96 5.55 -12.60 -3.60
N ILE A 97 5.81 -11.80 -4.62
CA ILE A 97 5.46 -12.01 -6.01
C ILE A 97 6.44 -13.02 -6.61
N LYS A 98 5.91 -13.80 -7.55
CA LYS A 98 6.68 -14.53 -8.56
C LYS A 98 7.51 -13.54 -9.40
N ALA A 99 8.81 -13.40 -9.13
CA ALA A 99 9.68 -12.70 -10.06
C ALA A 99 9.57 -13.32 -11.46
N ALA A 100 9.77 -12.50 -12.49
CA ALA A 100 9.89 -13.01 -13.85
C ALA A 100 11.01 -14.06 -13.89
N LYS A 101 10.88 -15.02 -14.82
CA LYS A 101 11.93 -16.04 -15.02
C LYS A 101 13.25 -15.33 -15.32
N THR A 102 14.31 -15.70 -14.61
CA THR A 102 15.65 -15.18 -14.86
C THR A 102 16.09 -15.48 -16.29
N GLN A 103 16.58 -14.45 -16.98
CA GLN A 103 17.07 -14.53 -18.35
C GLN A 103 18.20 -13.52 -18.55
N SER A 104 19.10 -13.81 -19.49
CA SER A 104 20.10 -12.85 -19.94
C SER A 104 19.44 -11.76 -20.79
N PHE A 105 20.01 -10.55 -20.75
CA PHE A 105 19.53 -9.41 -21.49
C PHE A 105 20.67 -8.49 -21.91
N THR A 106 20.45 -7.71 -22.97
CA THR A 106 21.42 -6.75 -23.47
C THR A 106 21.26 -5.43 -22.73
N VAL A 107 22.35 -4.96 -22.09
CA VAL A 107 22.39 -3.65 -21.42
C VAL A 107 22.52 -2.50 -22.43
N GLY A 108 23.20 -2.74 -23.56
CA GLY A 108 23.40 -1.74 -24.60
C GLY A 108 24.26 -2.22 -25.76
N LYS A 109 24.32 -1.40 -26.82
CA LYS A 109 25.29 -1.51 -27.92
C LYS A 109 25.85 -0.11 -28.16
N SER A 110 27.17 0.04 -28.06
CA SER A 110 27.86 1.30 -28.30
C SER A 110 29.18 1.03 -29.01
N ASP A 111 29.54 1.92 -29.93
CA ASP A 111 30.85 2.05 -30.57
C ASP A 111 31.67 3.20 -29.97
N ASP A 112 31.10 3.96 -29.04
CA ASP A 112 31.71 5.11 -28.40
C ASP A 112 32.59 4.71 -27.20
N LYS A 113 33.65 5.48 -26.95
CA LYS A 113 34.56 5.32 -25.80
C LYS A 113 33.81 5.41 -24.46
N ASN A 114 32.69 6.12 -24.45
CA ASN A 114 31.78 6.21 -23.31
C ASN A 114 30.79 5.04 -23.29
N LEU A 115 31.32 3.81 -23.15
CA LEU A 115 30.57 2.55 -23.00
C LEU A 115 29.50 2.59 -21.88
N MET A 116 29.61 3.55 -20.94
CA MET A 116 28.79 3.68 -19.74
C MET A 116 27.94 4.97 -19.71
N SER A 117 27.58 5.57 -20.86
CA SER A 117 26.66 6.72 -20.84
C SER A 117 25.25 6.28 -20.37
N GLY A 118 24.75 6.94 -19.32
CA GLY A 118 23.56 6.50 -18.57
C GLY A 118 22.24 6.43 -19.36
N ASN A 119 22.20 6.94 -20.60
CA ASN A 119 21.01 6.96 -21.44
C ASN A 119 20.70 5.61 -22.14
N ILE A 120 21.63 4.65 -22.15
CA ILE A 120 21.49 3.37 -22.86
C ILE A 120 20.66 2.33 -22.05
N ILE A 121 20.42 2.59 -20.76
CA ILE A 121 20.04 1.56 -19.77
C ILE A 121 18.51 1.37 -19.61
N SER A 122 17.68 2.21 -20.23
CA SER A 122 16.25 2.31 -19.88
C SER A 122 15.43 1.03 -20.10
N ASN A 123 15.67 0.30 -21.20
CA ASN A 123 14.93 -0.94 -21.48
C ASN A 123 15.44 -2.14 -20.67
N SER A 124 16.75 -2.22 -20.45
CA SER A 124 17.37 -3.27 -19.63
C SER A 124 17.01 -3.16 -18.16
N GLN A 125 16.84 -1.93 -17.65
CA GLN A 125 16.52 -1.69 -16.26
C GLN A 125 15.17 -2.27 -15.86
N LYS A 126 14.13 -2.04 -16.67
CA LYS A 126 12.80 -2.60 -16.41
C LYS A 126 12.82 -4.12 -16.39
N LEU A 127 13.52 -4.75 -17.34
CA LEU A 127 13.63 -6.21 -17.39
C LEU A 127 14.34 -6.77 -16.15
N TRP A 128 15.39 -6.10 -15.69
CA TRP A 128 16.12 -6.44 -14.48
C TRP A 128 15.25 -6.28 -13.22
N GLU A 129 14.48 -5.20 -13.13
CA GLU A 129 13.50 -4.96 -12.06
C GLU A 129 12.40 -6.04 -12.04
N ASP A 130 11.87 -6.42 -13.20
CA ASP A 130 10.86 -7.48 -13.33
C ASP A 130 11.39 -8.86 -12.90
N MET A 131 12.70 -9.09 -13.00
CA MET A 131 13.39 -10.29 -12.51
C MET A 131 13.77 -10.23 -11.02
N ALA A 132 13.30 -9.22 -10.29
CA ALA A 132 13.62 -8.99 -8.89
C ALA A 132 15.06 -8.56 -8.60
N GLN A 133 15.68 -7.84 -9.54
CA GLN A 133 17.01 -7.24 -9.36
C GLN A 133 18.09 -8.25 -8.91
N PRO A 134 18.26 -9.40 -9.60
CA PRO A 134 19.30 -10.37 -9.26
C PRO A 134 20.69 -9.77 -9.50
N GLU A 135 21.72 -10.24 -8.80
CA GLU A 135 23.11 -9.95 -9.16
C GLU A 135 23.36 -10.38 -10.61
N CYS A 136 23.99 -9.48 -11.36
CA CYS A 136 24.22 -9.65 -12.79
C CYS A 136 25.70 -9.46 -13.09
N LEU A 137 26.27 -10.40 -13.83
CA LEU A 137 27.57 -10.21 -14.47
C LEU A 137 27.42 -9.36 -15.72
N ILE A 138 28.11 -8.23 -15.78
CA ILE A 138 28.13 -7.35 -16.97
C ILE A 138 29.34 -7.74 -17.83
N VAL A 139 29.09 -8.08 -19.10
CA VAL A 139 30.13 -8.50 -20.05
C VAL A 139 30.13 -7.57 -21.27
N ALA A 140 31.29 -7.00 -21.61
CA ALA A 140 31.50 -6.28 -22.86
C ALA A 140 31.94 -7.25 -23.96
N ILE A 141 31.20 -7.30 -25.07
CA ILE A 141 31.46 -8.23 -26.18
C ILE A 141 31.84 -7.42 -27.43
N PRO A 142 33.11 -7.45 -27.87
CA PRO A 142 33.52 -6.82 -29.12
C PRO A 142 32.83 -7.48 -30.32
N THR A 143 32.25 -6.69 -31.23
CA THR A 143 31.52 -7.20 -32.40
C THR A 143 32.42 -7.48 -33.61
N ASN A 144 33.72 -7.20 -33.51
CA ASN A 144 34.73 -7.45 -34.54
C ASN A 144 35.36 -8.86 -34.46
N GLN A 145 34.66 -9.80 -33.84
CA GLN A 145 35.13 -11.18 -33.65
C GLN A 145 34.09 -12.18 -34.17
N THR A 146 34.53 -13.40 -34.48
CA THR A 146 33.60 -14.47 -34.86
C THR A 146 32.77 -14.92 -33.66
N LYS A 147 31.55 -15.40 -33.91
CA LYS A 147 30.67 -15.94 -32.86
C LYS A 147 31.34 -17.05 -32.05
N GLN A 148 32.20 -17.86 -32.69
CA GLN A 148 32.94 -18.93 -32.01
C GLN A 148 33.95 -18.41 -31.00
N MET A 149 34.69 -17.34 -31.33
CA MET A 149 35.62 -16.70 -30.39
C MET A 149 34.89 -16.12 -29.18
N VAL A 150 33.78 -15.42 -29.43
CA VAL A 150 32.92 -14.85 -28.38
C VAL A 150 32.40 -15.94 -27.44
N LEU A 151 31.88 -17.05 -27.97
CA LEU A 151 31.37 -18.15 -27.14
C LEU A 151 32.46 -18.80 -26.27
N ARG A 152 33.68 -18.95 -26.79
CA ARG A 152 34.82 -19.46 -26.00
C ARG A 152 35.14 -18.54 -24.82
N GLN A 153 35.16 -17.22 -25.06
CA GLN A 153 35.43 -16.23 -24.02
C GLN A 153 34.32 -16.18 -22.97
N ILE A 154 33.03 -16.16 -23.39
CA ILE A 154 31.89 -16.19 -22.47
C ILE A 154 31.91 -17.45 -21.61
N ASN A 155 32.21 -18.62 -22.19
CA ASN A 155 32.30 -19.86 -21.44
C ASN A 155 33.43 -19.84 -20.40
N ALA A 156 34.56 -19.21 -20.69
CA ALA A 156 35.65 -19.04 -19.73
C ALA A 156 35.21 -18.15 -18.56
N ILE A 157 34.52 -17.04 -18.85
CA ILE A 157 33.95 -16.14 -17.85
C ILE A 157 32.89 -16.87 -16.99
N ILE A 158 32.01 -17.66 -17.59
CA ILE A 158 31.00 -18.44 -16.84
C ILE A 158 31.69 -19.43 -15.88
N ARG A 159 32.78 -20.08 -16.30
CA ARG A 159 33.52 -21.03 -15.43
C ARG A 159 34.23 -20.34 -14.26
N SER A 160 34.64 -19.09 -14.42
CA SER A 160 35.33 -18.33 -13.36
C SER A 160 34.39 -17.66 -12.37
N ASN A 161 33.08 -17.67 -12.62
CA ASN A 161 32.09 -17.03 -11.77
C ASN A 161 31.18 -18.08 -11.12
N THR A 162 30.73 -17.81 -9.90
CA THR A 162 29.82 -18.67 -9.16
C THR A 162 28.39 -18.40 -9.54
N PHE A 163 27.67 -19.45 -9.95
CA PHE A 163 26.23 -19.42 -10.21
C PHE A 163 25.50 -20.29 -9.21
N ILE A 164 24.27 -19.89 -8.87
CA ILE A 164 23.37 -20.69 -8.04
C ILE A 164 23.12 -22.06 -8.70
N THR A 165 23.31 -23.12 -7.91
CA THR A 165 23.17 -24.52 -8.35
C THR A 165 21.73 -25.02 -8.33
N SER A 166 20.84 -24.33 -7.60
CA SER A 166 19.43 -24.67 -7.50
C SER A 166 18.55 -23.50 -7.95
N LYS A 167 17.42 -23.84 -8.58
CA LYS A 167 16.42 -22.83 -8.94
C LYS A 167 15.82 -22.27 -7.65
N PRO A 168 15.71 -20.94 -7.49
CA PRO A 168 15.01 -20.37 -6.35
C PRO A 168 13.57 -20.90 -6.31
N LYS A 169 13.11 -21.25 -5.11
CA LYS A 169 11.74 -21.72 -4.92
C LYS A 169 10.78 -20.59 -5.27
N LEU A 170 9.92 -20.84 -6.26
CA LEU A 170 8.85 -19.93 -6.61
C LEU A 170 7.80 -19.95 -5.49
N VAL A 171 7.80 -18.92 -4.64
CA VAL A 171 6.77 -18.73 -3.63
C VAL A 171 5.55 -18.10 -4.30
N LYS A 172 4.38 -18.73 -4.13
CA LYS A 172 3.11 -18.11 -4.52
C LYS A 172 2.69 -17.15 -3.39
N PRO A 173 2.35 -15.89 -3.68
CA PRO A 173 1.89 -14.97 -2.64
C PRO A 173 0.62 -15.51 -1.99
N LYS A 174 0.55 -15.39 -0.66
CA LYS A 174 -0.67 -15.73 0.08
C LYS A 174 -1.77 -14.69 -0.15
N TYR A 175 -1.36 -13.43 -0.34
CA TYR A 175 -2.23 -12.30 -0.63
C TYR A 175 -1.74 -11.55 -1.86
N GLU A 176 -2.68 -11.10 -2.69
CA GLU A 176 -2.39 -10.28 -3.87
C GLU A 176 -3.15 -8.96 -3.79
N LEU A 177 -2.54 -7.90 -4.32
CA LEU A 177 -3.23 -6.62 -4.47
C LEU A 177 -4.38 -6.76 -5.47
N VAL A 178 -5.59 -6.46 -5.03
CA VAL A 178 -6.80 -6.51 -5.85
C VAL A 178 -6.70 -5.46 -6.97
N ARG A 179 -7.04 -5.87 -8.19
CA ARG A 179 -7.18 -4.96 -9.32
C ARG A 179 -8.36 -4.03 -9.06
N SER A 180 -8.08 -2.74 -8.92
CA SER A 180 -9.06 -1.74 -8.52
C SER A 180 -8.91 -0.45 -9.32
N LYS A 181 -10.03 0.23 -9.55
CA LYS A 181 -10.09 1.56 -10.19
C LYS A 181 -9.88 2.70 -9.18
N LEU A 182 -9.61 2.37 -7.92
CA LEU A 182 -9.34 3.35 -6.87
C LEU A 182 -8.04 4.10 -7.18
N ARG A 183 -8.12 5.43 -7.15
CA ARG A 183 -6.97 6.31 -7.37
C ARG A 183 -6.18 6.46 -6.09
N GLU A 184 -4.87 6.68 -6.22
CA GLU A 184 -3.97 6.88 -5.08
C GLU A 184 -4.43 7.99 -4.12
N PRO A 185 -4.87 9.19 -4.58
CA PRO A 185 -5.39 10.21 -3.67
C PRO A 185 -6.61 9.75 -2.88
N THR A 186 -7.49 8.92 -3.45
CA THR A 186 -8.68 8.41 -2.75
C THR A 186 -8.28 7.52 -1.58
N ILE A 187 -7.26 6.68 -1.76
CA ILE A 187 -6.78 5.76 -0.72
C ILE A 187 -6.01 6.54 0.35
N LYS A 188 -5.10 7.45 -0.06
CA LYS A 188 -4.30 8.24 0.89
C LYS A 188 -5.12 9.26 1.67
N LEU A 189 -6.02 10.01 1.01
CA LEU A 189 -6.89 10.96 1.70
C LEU A 189 -7.98 10.23 2.50
N GLY A 190 -8.40 9.04 2.05
CA GLY A 190 -9.39 8.22 2.73
C GLY A 190 -8.95 7.81 4.14
N THR A 191 -7.69 7.40 4.33
CA THR A 191 -7.17 7.08 5.68
C THR A 191 -7.20 8.29 6.60
N ILE A 192 -6.81 9.47 6.10
CA ILE A 192 -6.82 10.71 6.88
C ILE A 192 -8.26 11.13 7.21
N ALA A 193 -9.16 11.12 6.22
CA ALA A 193 -10.57 11.45 6.39
C ALA A 193 -11.24 10.56 7.44
N LEU A 194 -10.97 9.25 7.39
CA LEU A 194 -11.54 8.29 8.33
C LEU A 194 -10.99 8.47 9.75
N LYS A 195 -9.68 8.76 9.90
CA LYS A 195 -9.08 9.12 11.20
C LYS A 195 -9.75 10.36 11.80
N MET A 196 -9.91 11.42 11.01
CA MET A 196 -10.58 12.65 11.47
C MET A 196 -12.05 12.41 11.85
N TYR A 197 -12.74 11.57 11.09
CA TYR A 197 -14.13 11.20 11.36
C TYR A 197 -14.29 10.41 12.66
N GLN A 198 -13.39 9.47 12.95
CA GLN A 198 -13.36 8.70 14.20
C GLN A 198 -13.10 9.59 15.44
N VAL A 199 -12.34 10.68 15.28
CA VAL A 199 -12.12 11.69 16.33
C VAL A 199 -13.32 12.66 16.46
N GLY A 200 -14.32 12.57 15.58
CA GLY A 200 -15.56 13.34 15.65
C GLY A 200 -15.52 14.69 14.94
N LYS A 201 -14.56 14.89 14.02
CA LYS A 201 -14.45 16.14 13.26
C LYS A 201 -15.66 16.33 12.32
N PRO A 202 -16.25 17.54 12.21
CA PRO A 202 -17.36 17.79 11.29
C PRO A 202 -16.99 17.53 9.82
N LEU A 203 -17.90 16.95 9.05
CA LEU A 203 -17.67 16.53 7.65
C LEU A 203 -17.23 17.68 6.74
N TRP A 204 -17.84 18.86 6.85
CA TRP A 204 -17.43 20.02 6.08
C TRP A 204 -15.98 20.42 6.38
N ALA A 205 -15.55 20.32 7.65
CA ALA A 205 -14.21 20.66 8.08
C ALA A 205 -13.18 19.60 7.65
N ILE A 206 -13.58 18.33 7.55
CA ILE A 206 -12.77 17.28 6.93
C ILE A 206 -12.60 17.60 5.44
N GLY A 207 -13.70 17.87 4.73
CA GLY A 207 -13.67 18.20 3.31
C GLY A 207 -12.81 19.43 3.01
N ASN A 208 -12.87 20.45 3.87
CA ASN A 208 -12.09 21.68 3.75
C ASN A 208 -10.58 21.42 3.97
N GLU A 209 -10.22 20.76 5.07
CA GLU A 209 -8.79 20.53 5.42
C GLU A 209 -8.11 19.60 4.42
N LEU A 210 -8.84 18.64 3.83
CA LEU A 210 -8.32 17.76 2.79
C LEU A 210 -8.36 18.38 1.39
N GLY A 211 -8.86 19.61 1.24
CA GLY A 211 -8.95 20.29 -0.05
C GLY A 211 -9.80 19.54 -1.08
N LEU A 212 -10.87 18.86 -0.67
CA LEU A 212 -11.66 17.99 -1.57
C LEU A 212 -12.36 18.77 -2.68
N SER A 213 -12.57 20.07 -2.50
CA SER A 213 -13.05 20.96 -3.55
C SER A 213 -12.46 22.36 -3.38
N PRO A 214 -11.45 22.73 -4.18
CA PRO A 214 -10.86 24.07 -4.16
C PRO A 214 -11.90 25.18 -4.38
N ALA A 215 -12.86 24.94 -5.28
CA ALA A 215 -13.95 25.89 -5.58
C ALA A 215 -14.88 26.17 -4.38
N HIS A 216 -14.95 25.26 -3.41
CA HIS A 216 -15.80 25.39 -2.22
C HIS A 216 -14.96 25.54 -0.94
N ALA A 217 -13.67 25.92 -1.06
CA ALA A 217 -12.83 26.18 0.09
C ALA A 217 -13.45 27.28 0.98
N ILE A 218 -13.42 27.01 2.28
CA ILE A 218 -13.92 27.87 3.36
C ILE A 218 -12.72 28.43 4.11
N GLN A 219 -12.70 29.74 4.29
CA GLN A 219 -11.67 30.37 5.11
C GLN A 219 -11.99 30.17 6.60
N ILE A 220 -10.97 29.80 7.37
CA ILE A 220 -11.11 29.53 8.81
C ILE A 220 -10.27 30.52 9.61
N ASP A 221 -10.81 30.95 10.75
CA ASP A 221 -10.11 31.80 11.71
C ASP A 221 -9.05 31.03 12.51
N LYS A 222 -8.35 31.73 13.41
CA LYS A 222 -7.33 31.14 14.31
C LYS A 222 -7.90 30.05 15.23
N ASN A 223 -9.21 30.02 15.42
CA ASN A 223 -9.92 29.05 16.25
C ASN A 223 -10.51 27.88 15.44
N GLY A 224 -10.24 27.81 14.13
CA GLY A 224 -10.76 26.77 13.23
C GLY A 224 -12.23 26.91 12.89
N LYS A 225 -12.85 28.07 13.14
CA LYS A 225 -14.24 28.38 12.77
C LYS A 225 -14.28 29.09 11.42
N PRO A 226 -15.31 28.86 10.59
CA PRO A 226 -15.49 29.63 9.37
C PRO A 226 -15.60 31.12 9.64
N ILE A 227 -14.96 31.94 8.80
CA ILE A 227 -15.09 33.39 8.89
C ILE A 227 -16.54 33.77 8.55
N SER A 228 -17.18 34.60 9.40
CA SER A 228 -18.63 34.81 9.43
C SER A 228 -19.21 35.54 8.22
N ASN A 229 -18.39 36.30 7.48
CA ASN A 229 -18.79 37.11 6.32
C ASN A 229 -18.58 36.39 4.97
N GLU A 230 -18.32 35.08 4.97
CA GLU A 230 -18.05 34.35 3.74
C GLU A 230 -19.32 34.11 2.90
N LEU A 231 -19.29 34.54 1.64
CA LEU A 231 -20.37 34.34 0.67
C LEU A 231 -20.67 32.84 0.46
N ASN A 232 -21.96 32.49 0.43
CA ASN A 232 -22.47 31.14 0.18
C ASN A 232 -21.91 30.06 1.14
N LEU A 233 -21.54 30.44 2.36
CA LEU A 233 -21.01 29.53 3.36
C LEU A 233 -21.86 28.26 3.60
N PRO A 234 -23.22 28.32 3.67
CA PRO A 234 -24.04 27.12 3.82
C PRO A 234 -23.88 26.13 2.66
N GLU A 235 -23.85 26.61 1.41
CA GLU A 235 -23.71 25.77 0.23
C GLU A 235 -22.31 25.14 0.15
N LYS A 236 -21.27 25.93 0.43
CA LYS A 236 -19.89 25.42 0.53
C LYS A 236 -19.78 24.31 1.58
N LYS A 237 -20.34 24.53 2.78
CA LYS A 237 -20.37 23.52 3.85
C LYS A 237 -21.07 22.24 3.40
N MET A 238 -22.24 22.36 2.76
CA MET A 238 -23.00 21.22 2.27
C MET A 238 -22.20 20.42 1.22
N ARG A 239 -21.59 21.10 0.25
CA ARG A 239 -20.77 20.47 -0.80
C ARG A 239 -19.58 19.72 -0.22
N LEU A 240 -18.81 20.36 0.66
CA LEU A 240 -17.67 19.73 1.34
C LEU A 240 -18.11 18.55 2.21
N GLN A 241 -19.23 18.67 2.91
CA GLN A 241 -19.80 17.59 3.72
C GLN A 241 -20.16 16.36 2.86
N VAL A 242 -20.79 16.56 1.70
CA VAL A 242 -21.14 15.46 0.79
C VAL A 242 -19.87 14.77 0.27
N LEU A 243 -18.85 15.52 -0.15
CA LEU A 243 -17.59 14.96 -0.64
C LEU A 243 -16.84 14.19 0.44
N ALA A 244 -16.72 14.75 1.65
CA ALA A 244 -16.10 14.07 2.78
C ALA A 244 -16.87 12.79 3.15
N SER A 245 -18.20 12.84 3.19
CA SER A 245 -19.02 11.67 3.47
C SER A 245 -18.81 10.55 2.46
N LYS A 246 -18.72 10.86 1.16
CA LYS A 246 -18.44 9.88 0.10
C LYS A 246 -17.04 9.27 0.24
N LEU A 247 -16.04 10.09 0.54
CA LEU A 247 -14.67 9.63 0.75
C LEU A 247 -14.56 8.71 1.97
N ILE A 248 -15.20 9.09 3.08
CA ILE A 248 -15.25 8.29 4.32
C ILE A 248 -15.94 6.95 4.05
N ALA A 249 -17.12 6.94 3.41
CA ALA A 249 -17.82 5.70 3.09
C ALA A 249 -16.96 4.74 2.25
N LYS A 250 -16.19 5.25 1.28
CA LYS A 250 -15.21 4.43 0.54
C LYS A 250 -14.10 3.92 1.46
N ALA A 251 -13.55 4.77 2.31
CA ALA A 251 -12.48 4.40 3.23
C ALA A 251 -12.92 3.33 4.23
N GLU A 252 -14.15 3.39 4.73
CA GLU A 252 -14.74 2.37 5.61
C GLU A 252 -14.80 1.00 4.91
N LEU A 253 -15.26 0.97 3.64
CA LEU A 253 -15.28 -0.27 2.84
C LEU A 253 -13.88 -0.80 2.57
N ILE A 254 -12.91 0.09 2.28
CA ILE A 254 -11.52 -0.31 2.05
C ILE A 254 -10.92 -0.92 3.33
N ALA A 255 -11.15 -0.32 4.49
CA ALA A 255 -10.69 -0.84 5.78
C ALA A 255 -11.27 -2.24 6.07
N GLU A 256 -12.57 -2.41 5.91
CA GLU A 256 -13.25 -3.67 6.22
C GLU A 256 -12.93 -4.79 5.23
N ASN A 257 -12.64 -4.45 3.97
CA ASN A 257 -12.11 -5.41 3.01
C ASN A 257 -10.65 -5.77 3.29
N ALA A 258 -9.82 -4.80 3.71
CA ALA A 258 -8.44 -5.04 4.11
C ALA A 258 -8.36 -6.06 5.26
N ALA A 259 -9.23 -5.92 6.27
CA ALA A 259 -9.35 -6.85 7.39
C ALA A 259 -9.70 -8.29 6.97
N ARG A 260 -10.20 -8.46 5.74
CA ARG A 260 -10.57 -9.74 5.12
C ARG A 260 -9.58 -10.18 4.04
N GLY A 261 -8.40 -9.58 4.03
CA GLY A 261 -7.33 -9.88 3.08
C GLY A 261 -7.61 -9.42 1.65
N ARG A 262 -8.55 -8.49 1.43
CA ARG A 262 -8.89 -7.95 0.10
C ARG A 262 -8.51 -6.48 0.06
N PHE A 263 -7.43 -6.14 -0.63
CA PHE A 263 -6.99 -4.76 -0.71
C PHE A 263 -6.25 -4.45 -2.02
N PRO A 264 -6.40 -3.24 -2.59
CA PRO A 264 -7.37 -2.20 -2.24
C PRO A 264 -8.72 -2.44 -2.93
N THR A 265 -9.83 -2.35 -2.20
CA THR A 265 -11.16 -2.43 -2.82
C THR A 265 -12.22 -1.72 -1.97
N ASP A 266 -13.11 -0.98 -2.63
CA ASP A 266 -14.32 -0.38 -2.04
C ASP A 266 -15.58 -1.19 -2.37
N ALA A 267 -15.43 -2.47 -2.72
CA ALA A 267 -16.55 -3.36 -2.96
C ALA A 267 -17.41 -3.49 -1.68
N PRO A 268 -18.75 -3.61 -1.81
CA PRO A 268 -19.63 -3.83 -0.68
C PRO A 268 -19.16 -5.03 0.16
N CYS A 269 -19.09 -4.83 1.48
CA CYS A 269 -18.69 -5.85 2.43
C CYS A 269 -19.88 -6.21 3.31
N THR A 270 -20.54 -7.34 3.01
CA THR A 270 -21.80 -7.77 3.65
C THR A 270 -21.70 -7.89 5.17
N PHE A 271 -20.53 -8.25 5.67
CA PHE A 271 -20.28 -8.49 7.09
C PHE A 271 -19.46 -7.37 7.75
N ALA A 272 -19.34 -6.21 7.09
CA ALA A 272 -18.63 -5.06 7.65
C ALA A 272 -19.24 -4.59 8.96
N ILE A 273 -18.40 -4.36 9.96
CA ILE A 273 -18.81 -3.66 11.18
C ILE A 273 -18.91 -2.17 10.84
N LYS A 274 -20.05 -1.56 11.19
CA LYS A 274 -20.27 -0.13 10.97
C LYS A 274 -19.32 0.69 11.84
N PHE A 275 -18.77 1.74 11.25
CA PHE A 275 -17.97 2.70 11.98
C PHE A 275 -18.88 3.61 12.80
N GLU A 276 -18.64 3.66 14.10
CA GLU A 276 -19.33 4.59 14.99
C GLU A 276 -18.52 5.88 15.11
N SER A 277 -19.17 7.02 14.89
CA SER A 277 -18.58 8.32 15.21
C SER A 277 -18.90 8.66 16.66
N LYS A 278 -17.88 9.02 17.44
CA LYS A 278 -18.02 9.37 18.88
C LYS A 278 -19.00 10.51 19.15
N THR A 279 -19.28 11.36 18.15
CA THR A 279 -20.07 12.59 18.32
C THR A 279 -21.41 12.57 17.59
N ARG A 280 -21.75 11.51 16.85
CA ARG A 280 -22.95 11.51 16.01
C ARG A 280 -23.93 10.41 16.41
N LYS A 281 -25.04 10.81 17.04
CA LYS A 281 -26.27 9.99 17.06
C LYS A 281 -26.88 9.98 15.66
N VAL A 282 -27.21 8.80 15.15
CA VAL A 282 -27.95 8.65 13.89
C VAL A 282 -29.35 9.21 14.12
N GLY A 283 -29.69 10.32 13.45
CA GLY A 283 -31.01 10.94 13.57
C GLY A 283 -31.14 12.15 12.65
N ARG A 284 -32.32 12.30 12.03
CA ARG A 284 -32.76 13.54 11.37
C ARG A 284 -32.70 14.66 12.42
N PRO A 285 -32.22 15.88 12.12
CA PRO A 285 -32.34 16.99 13.05
C PRO A 285 -33.80 17.08 13.49
N SER A 286 -34.04 16.98 14.79
CA SER A 286 -35.37 17.19 15.35
C SER A 286 -35.80 18.58 14.90
N LYS A 287 -36.94 18.68 14.21
CA LYS A 287 -37.57 19.98 13.98
C LYS A 287 -37.84 20.55 15.38
N VAL A 288 -37.02 21.51 15.79
CA VAL A 288 -37.31 22.34 16.94
C VAL A 288 -38.57 23.12 16.54
N LYS A 289 -39.64 22.93 17.32
CA LYS A 289 -40.88 23.71 17.22
C LYS A 289 -40.60 25.14 17.67
#